data_AF-A0A6L6E3Y8-F1
#
_entry.id   AF-A0A6L6E3Y8-F1
#
_cell.length_a   1.000
_cell.length_b   1.000
_cell.length_c   1.000
_cell.angle_alpha   90.00
_cell.angle_beta   90.00
_cell.angle_gamma   90.00
#
_symmetry.space_group_name_H-M   'P 1'
#
loop_
_entity.id
_entity.type
_entity.pdbx_description
1 polymer ?
#
loop_
_entity_poly.entity_id
_entity_poly.type
_entity_poly.pdbx_seq_one_letter_code
_entity_poly.pdbx_strand_id
1 'polypeptide(L)'
;SLPDDLLSGNGLRIIDGMIKGIPYIGAYTSSLLFGGEFPGEAIVARLYSLHIMIVPALILVFVAVHLFMVVIHKHTHYAGPGKRDDNVVGYPLMPVYVAKAGGFFFIVFGVIMLIAATFTINPIWAYGAYDPSPVSAGTQPDWYIGWLDGALRLAPTHLEFMIGDFTLSMNILIPLVVGILFLVVVALYPFIEAWVTGDKREHHVLDRPRNTPVRTAVGAAGITFYAVLWAGASTDLIATHFQLSLNHVLTSMQILLIVGPIAAYIITKRACLALMRKDREIALHGRETGRVVRLPHGEYIEVHEPMDEYELYKLVGYKAYEPMLARPNAKGVITLRSRIRAALSRFYFEDRVVPPTKGEIEAAHDHGKELH
;
A
#
# COMPACT_ATOMS: atom_id res chain seq x y z
N SER A 1 21.88 -10.34 -9.81
CA SER A 1 22.64 -9.77 -10.95
C SER A 1 24.14 -9.79 -10.74
N LEU A 2 24.69 -9.47 -9.56
CA LEU A 2 26.15 -9.54 -9.35
C LEU A 2 26.77 -10.94 -9.53
N PRO A 3 26.10 -12.05 -9.14
CA PRO A 3 26.65 -13.39 -9.38
C PRO A 3 26.72 -13.79 -10.86
N ASP A 4 26.07 -13.02 -11.74
CA ASP A 4 26.00 -13.27 -13.18
C ASP A 4 25.61 -14.72 -13.55
N ASP A 5 24.66 -15.25 -12.78
CA ASP A 5 24.03 -16.54 -13.05
C ASP A 5 22.97 -16.41 -14.17
N LEU A 6 22.60 -17.53 -14.79
CA LEU A 6 21.67 -17.54 -15.92
C LEU A 6 20.32 -16.85 -15.63
N LEU A 7 19.78 -16.98 -14.43
CA LEU A 7 18.51 -16.37 -14.05
C LEU A 7 18.67 -14.84 -13.96
N SER A 8 19.70 -14.38 -13.26
CA SER A 8 19.88 -12.94 -13.05
C SER A 8 20.39 -12.18 -14.27
N GLY A 9 21.13 -12.84 -15.17
CA GLY A 9 21.53 -12.27 -16.46
C GLY A 9 20.35 -12.12 -17.43
N ASN A 10 19.40 -13.07 -17.45
CA ASN A 10 18.14 -12.90 -18.18
C ASN A 10 17.31 -11.73 -17.63
N GLY A 11 17.30 -11.52 -16.32
CA GLY A 11 16.73 -10.32 -15.71
C GLY A 11 17.37 -9.02 -16.21
N LEU A 12 18.71 -8.99 -16.34
CA LEU A 12 19.41 -7.84 -16.92
C LEU A 12 19.08 -7.63 -18.40
N ARG A 13 18.87 -8.71 -19.17
CA ARG A 13 18.44 -8.63 -20.57
C ARG A 13 17.06 -8.00 -20.72
N ILE A 14 16.13 -8.30 -19.82
CA ILE A 14 14.80 -7.66 -19.76
C ILE A 14 14.95 -6.16 -19.50
N ILE A 15 15.77 -5.77 -18.52
CA ILE A 15 16.04 -4.35 -18.20
C ILE A 15 16.65 -3.62 -19.40
N ASP A 16 17.61 -4.23 -20.10
CA ASP A 16 18.18 -3.68 -21.34
C ASP A 16 17.08 -3.43 -22.40
N GLY A 17 16.20 -4.40 -22.60
CA GLY A 17 15.04 -4.28 -23.50
C GLY A 17 14.09 -3.13 -23.10
N MET A 18 13.78 -3.00 -21.82
CA MET A 18 12.95 -1.92 -21.29
C MET A 18 13.58 -0.54 -21.53
N ILE A 19 14.88 -0.39 -21.27
CA ILE A 19 15.60 0.87 -21.48
C ILE A 19 15.62 1.23 -22.97
N LYS A 20 15.92 0.27 -23.84
CA LYS A 20 15.90 0.47 -25.30
C LYS A 20 14.52 0.85 -25.82
N GLY A 21 13.45 0.40 -25.17
CA GLY A 21 12.08 0.76 -25.51
C GLY A 21 11.75 2.25 -25.30
N ILE A 22 12.55 3.01 -24.55
CA ILE A 22 12.34 4.44 -24.34
C ILE A 22 12.65 5.21 -25.64
N PRO A 23 11.67 5.94 -26.23
CA PRO A 23 11.88 6.69 -27.45
C PRO A 23 13.00 7.72 -27.33
N TYR A 24 13.72 7.96 -28.43
CA TYR A 24 14.81 8.93 -28.59
C TYR A 24 16.08 8.68 -27.77
N ILE A 25 15.97 8.34 -26.47
CA ILE A 25 17.11 8.25 -25.55
C ILE A 25 17.46 6.81 -25.15
N GLY A 26 16.59 5.83 -25.43
CA GLY A 26 16.72 4.47 -24.91
C GLY A 26 18.01 3.76 -25.34
N ALA A 27 18.32 3.77 -26.63
CA ALA A 27 19.53 3.12 -27.16
C ALA A 27 20.82 3.73 -26.57
N TYR A 28 20.90 5.06 -26.49
CA TYR A 28 22.04 5.76 -25.89
C TYR A 28 22.17 5.48 -24.40
N THR A 29 21.03 5.45 -23.68
CA THR A 29 21.00 5.17 -22.24
C THR A 29 21.44 3.73 -21.95
N SER A 30 20.96 2.76 -22.74
CA SER A 30 21.40 1.36 -22.64
C SER A 30 22.91 1.25 -22.93
N SER A 31 23.38 1.79 -24.05
CA SER A 31 24.80 1.75 -24.40
C SER A 31 25.69 2.39 -23.33
N LEU A 32 25.26 3.52 -22.76
CA LEU A 32 25.95 4.17 -21.65
C LEU A 32 25.99 3.28 -20.40
N LEU A 33 24.91 2.58 -20.07
CA LEU A 33 24.80 1.74 -18.87
C LEU A 33 25.59 0.43 -18.98
N PHE A 34 25.51 -0.24 -20.14
CA PHE A 34 26.15 -1.54 -20.38
C PHE A 34 27.58 -1.42 -20.94
N GLY A 35 27.98 -0.24 -21.42
CA GLY A 35 29.31 0.00 -21.97
C GLY A 35 29.45 -0.49 -23.42
N GLY A 36 28.36 -0.50 -24.18
CA GLY A 36 28.28 -1.08 -25.52
C GLY A 36 26.99 -1.88 -25.69
N GLU A 37 27.04 -2.90 -26.54
CA GLU A 37 25.95 -3.87 -26.67
C GLU A 37 25.95 -4.87 -25.50
N PHE A 38 24.76 -5.23 -25.04
CA PHE A 38 24.56 -6.28 -24.04
C PHE A 38 24.99 -7.66 -24.62
N PRO A 39 25.64 -8.56 -23.84
CA PRO A 39 25.88 -8.48 -22.39
C PRO A 39 27.00 -7.51 -21.97
N GLY A 40 28.03 -7.35 -22.80
CA GLY A 40 29.18 -6.48 -22.54
C GLY A 40 30.01 -6.89 -21.30
N GLU A 41 31.13 -6.21 -21.08
CA GLU A 41 32.06 -6.53 -19.97
C GLU A 41 31.98 -5.53 -18.82
N ALA A 42 31.34 -4.37 -19.03
CA ALA A 42 31.36 -3.27 -18.07
C ALA A 42 30.25 -3.35 -17.00
N ILE A 43 29.17 -4.08 -17.27
CA ILE A 43 27.95 -4.01 -16.46
C ILE A 43 28.14 -4.56 -15.04
N VAL A 44 28.79 -5.71 -14.89
CA VAL A 44 28.99 -6.34 -13.57
C VAL A 44 29.85 -5.45 -12.67
N ALA A 45 30.94 -4.90 -13.20
CA ALA A 45 31.81 -3.98 -12.46
C ALA A 45 31.08 -2.69 -12.03
N ARG A 46 30.23 -2.13 -12.90
CA ARG A 46 29.41 -0.95 -12.59
C ARG A 46 28.37 -1.26 -11.51
N LEU A 47 27.65 -2.37 -11.66
CA LEU A 47 26.69 -2.82 -10.65
C LEU A 47 27.37 -3.12 -9.32
N TYR A 48 28.58 -3.68 -9.31
CA TYR A 48 29.35 -3.93 -8.09
C TYR A 48 29.65 -2.63 -7.33
N SER A 49 30.16 -1.60 -8.02
CA SER A 49 30.42 -0.29 -7.42
C SER A 49 29.13 0.37 -6.92
N LEU A 50 28.03 0.27 -7.69
CA LEU A 50 26.73 0.81 -7.29
C LEU A 50 26.19 0.09 -6.05
N HIS A 51 26.27 -1.24 -6.03
CA HIS A 51 25.64 -2.10 -5.03
C HIS A 51 26.36 -2.10 -3.69
N ILE A 52 27.69 -1.98 -3.66
CA ILE A 52 28.47 -2.02 -2.42
C ILE A 52 28.70 -0.63 -1.85
N MET A 53 28.94 0.38 -2.69
CA MET A 53 29.29 1.71 -2.22
C MET A 53 28.14 2.69 -2.33
N ILE A 54 27.70 3.00 -3.56
CA ILE A 54 26.86 4.18 -3.82
C ILE A 54 25.46 4.01 -3.22
N VAL A 55 24.76 2.92 -3.56
CA VAL A 55 23.40 2.67 -3.10
C VAL A 55 23.34 2.45 -1.58
N PRO A 56 24.20 1.62 -0.95
CA PRO A 56 24.21 1.50 0.50
C PRO A 56 24.56 2.81 1.23
N ALA A 57 25.51 3.60 0.72
CA ALA A 57 25.82 4.90 1.31
C ALA A 57 24.62 5.86 1.27
N LEU A 58 23.91 5.92 0.13
CA LEU A 58 22.67 6.69 0.02
C LEU A 58 21.59 6.20 0.97
N ILE A 59 21.40 4.88 1.10
CA ILE A 59 20.46 4.29 2.06
C ILE A 59 20.82 4.71 3.48
N LEU A 60 22.10 4.64 3.88
CA LEU A 60 22.54 5.06 5.22
C LEU A 60 22.27 6.54 5.47
N VAL A 61 22.54 7.41 4.49
CA VAL A 61 22.22 8.85 4.58
C VAL A 61 20.72 9.06 4.74
N PHE A 62 19.88 8.42 3.91
CA PHE A 62 18.42 8.56 4.02
C PHE A 62 17.86 7.95 5.31
N VAL A 63 18.41 6.85 5.81
CA VAL A 63 18.05 6.28 7.12
C VAL A 63 18.43 7.24 8.23
N ALA A 64 19.61 7.86 8.19
CA ALA A 64 20.01 8.85 9.19
C ALA A 64 19.08 10.07 9.17
N VAL A 65 18.77 10.61 7.99
CA VAL A 65 17.79 11.72 7.83
C VAL A 65 16.41 11.31 8.33
N HIS A 66 15.95 10.10 7.99
CA HIS A 66 14.66 9.56 8.44
C HIS A 66 14.60 9.45 9.97
N LEU A 67 15.60 8.85 10.61
CA LEU A 67 15.67 8.72 12.06
C LEU A 67 15.75 10.09 12.75
N PHE A 68 16.50 11.04 12.18
CA PHE A 68 16.56 12.41 12.69
C PHE A 68 15.19 13.10 12.64
N MET A 69 14.45 12.94 11.54
CA MET A 69 13.07 13.44 11.43
C MET A 69 12.15 12.82 12.50
N VAL A 70 12.24 11.51 12.74
CA VAL A 70 11.43 10.83 13.78
C VAL A 70 11.79 11.33 15.19
N VAL A 71 13.07 11.63 15.45
CA VAL A 71 13.51 12.16 16.76
C VAL A 71 13.07 13.60 16.99
N ILE A 72 13.14 14.45 15.95
CA ILE A 72 12.72 15.86 16.01
C ILE A 72 11.20 15.97 16.11
N HIS A 73 10.49 15.36 15.15
CA HIS A 73 9.04 15.48 15.04
C HIS A 73 8.28 14.59 16.04
N LYS A 74 9.01 13.71 16.74
CA LYS A 74 8.46 12.67 17.63
C LYS A 74 7.65 11.62 16.87
N HIS A 75 7.50 10.46 17.48
CA HIS A 75 6.74 9.37 16.88
C HIS A 75 5.24 9.59 17.09
N THR A 76 4.45 9.31 16.07
CA THR A 76 2.99 9.35 16.14
C THR A 76 2.44 8.20 17.00
N HIS A 77 1.22 8.35 17.51
CA HIS A 77 0.56 7.33 18.33
C HIS A 77 -0.94 7.22 18.05
N TYR A 78 -1.52 6.03 18.19
CA TYR A 78 -2.97 5.87 18.08
C TYR A 78 -3.71 6.61 19.19
N ALA A 79 -4.89 7.14 18.86
CA ALA A 79 -5.79 7.77 19.80
C ALA A 79 -6.07 6.87 21.01
N GLY A 80 -6.04 7.48 22.19
CA GLY A 80 -6.30 6.82 23.46
C GLY A 80 -6.31 7.81 24.62
N PRO A 81 -6.56 7.34 25.84
CA PRO A 81 -6.66 8.18 27.03
C PRO A 81 -5.38 9.00 27.24
N GLY A 82 -5.54 10.31 27.41
CA GLY A 82 -4.42 11.24 27.63
C GLY A 82 -3.50 11.45 26.42
N LYS A 83 -3.81 10.87 25.25
CA LYS A 83 -3.04 11.02 24.01
C LYS A 83 -3.62 12.13 23.14
N ARG A 84 -2.82 13.15 22.89
CA ARG A 84 -3.18 14.36 22.15
C ARG A 84 -2.13 14.63 21.08
N ASP A 85 -2.42 15.61 20.22
CA ASP A 85 -1.48 16.04 19.19
C ASP A 85 -0.25 16.75 19.80
N ASP A 86 -0.37 17.29 21.01
CA ASP A 86 0.70 18.06 21.68
C ASP A 86 1.57 17.22 22.63
N ASN A 87 1.38 15.90 22.67
CA ASN A 87 2.13 15.04 23.58
C ASN A 87 2.49 13.67 23.00
N VAL A 88 3.44 13.03 23.67
CA VAL A 88 3.86 11.65 23.37
C VAL A 88 3.68 10.83 24.64
N VAL A 89 2.85 9.79 24.56
CA VAL A 89 2.59 8.89 25.68
C VAL A 89 3.18 7.51 25.36
N GLY A 90 4.25 7.14 26.06
CA GLY A 90 4.95 5.89 25.84
C GLY A 90 6.07 5.67 26.85
N TYR A 91 6.83 4.60 26.64
CA TYR A 91 8.00 4.29 27.46
C TYR A 91 9.17 5.23 27.12
N PRO A 92 9.99 5.63 28.10
CA PRO A 92 11.26 6.30 27.81
C PRO A 92 12.18 5.37 27.00
N LEU A 93 13.13 5.97 26.27
CA LEU A 93 14.10 5.24 25.44
C LEU A 93 14.81 4.15 26.25
N MET A 94 15.31 4.52 27.43
CA MET A 94 15.95 3.60 28.37
C MET A 94 15.12 3.49 29.66
N PRO A 95 15.04 2.30 30.27
CA PRO A 95 15.59 1.02 29.79
C PRO A 95 14.61 0.24 28.89
N VAL A 96 13.32 0.58 28.93
CA VAL A 96 12.26 -0.30 28.43
C VAL A 96 12.24 -0.40 26.91
N TYR A 97 12.34 0.73 26.20
CA TYR A 97 12.24 0.71 24.74
C TYR A 97 13.45 0.03 24.10
N VAL A 98 14.67 0.32 24.56
CA VAL A 98 15.89 -0.35 24.07
C VAL A 98 15.84 -1.86 24.33
N ALA A 99 15.38 -2.32 25.50
CA ALA A 99 15.24 -3.74 25.77
C ALA A 99 14.24 -4.41 24.80
N LYS A 100 13.10 -3.76 24.53
CA LYS A 100 12.10 -4.26 23.57
C LYS A 100 12.61 -4.25 22.14
N ALA A 101 13.24 -3.16 21.70
CA ALA A 101 13.79 -3.02 20.35
C ALA A 101 14.95 -4.01 20.10
N GLY A 102 15.86 -4.14 21.07
CA GLY A 102 16.94 -5.13 21.03
C GLY A 102 16.43 -6.56 21.05
N GLY A 103 15.46 -6.87 21.92
CA GLY A 103 14.80 -8.18 21.94
C GLY A 103 14.12 -8.51 20.61
N PHE A 104 13.39 -7.55 20.02
CA PHE A 104 12.77 -7.73 18.71
C PHE A 104 13.81 -7.91 17.60
N PHE A 105 14.93 -7.18 17.64
CA PHE A 105 16.05 -7.38 16.72
C PHE A 105 16.57 -8.82 16.76
N PHE A 106 16.80 -9.40 17.95
CA PHE A 106 17.28 -10.78 18.07
C PHE A 106 16.24 -11.81 17.59
N ILE A 107 14.94 -11.54 17.78
CA ILE A 107 13.88 -12.38 17.23
C ILE A 107 13.92 -12.37 15.69
N VAL A 108 13.96 -11.17 15.08
CA VAL A 108 14.03 -11.02 13.62
C VAL A 108 15.32 -11.67 13.08
N PHE A 109 16.46 -11.42 13.71
CA PHE A 109 17.73 -12.04 13.36
C PHE A 109 17.65 -13.57 13.45
N GLY A 110 17.09 -14.12 14.54
CA GLY A 110 16.93 -15.55 14.72
C GLY A 110 16.06 -16.19 13.64
N VAL A 111 14.97 -15.53 13.24
CA VAL A 111 14.10 -15.99 12.14
C VAL A 111 14.85 -15.95 10.80
N ILE A 112 15.55 -14.86 10.49
CA ILE A 112 16.35 -14.76 9.25
C ILE A 112 17.44 -15.83 9.22
N MET A 113 18.14 -16.03 10.34
CA MET A 113 19.19 -17.05 10.45
C MET A 113 18.63 -18.45 10.28
N LEU A 114 17.48 -18.76 10.87
CA LEU A 114 16.81 -20.04 10.70
C LEU A 114 16.43 -20.28 9.24
N ILE A 115 15.84 -19.29 8.57
CA ILE A 115 15.50 -19.39 7.16
C ILE A 115 16.76 -19.60 6.32
N ALA A 116 17.81 -18.79 6.52
CA ALA A 116 19.07 -18.90 5.79
C ALA A 116 19.78 -20.25 6.00
N ALA A 117 19.63 -20.86 7.18
CA ALA A 117 20.23 -22.15 7.49
C ALA A 117 19.42 -23.36 7.00
N THR A 118 18.10 -23.22 6.85
CA THR A 118 17.19 -24.35 6.56
C THR A 118 16.58 -24.32 5.16
N PHE A 119 16.55 -23.16 4.51
CA PHE A 119 16.03 -22.98 3.16
C PHE A 119 17.14 -22.54 2.22
N THR A 120 17.22 -23.19 1.07
CA THR A 120 18.13 -22.74 0.01
C THR A 120 17.53 -21.52 -0.68
N ILE A 121 18.28 -20.42 -0.71
CA ILE A 121 17.92 -19.19 -1.42
C ILE A 121 18.95 -18.95 -2.51
N ASN A 122 18.47 -18.71 -3.75
CA ASN A 122 19.27 -18.46 -4.94
C ASN A 122 20.41 -19.49 -5.17
N PRO A 123 20.09 -20.76 -5.52
CA PRO A 123 21.08 -21.79 -5.79
C PRO A 123 21.81 -21.54 -7.12
N ILE A 124 22.72 -20.57 -7.17
CA ILE A 124 23.43 -20.15 -8.40
C ILE A 124 24.16 -21.30 -9.12
N TRP A 125 24.60 -22.31 -8.37
CA TRP A 125 25.23 -23.52 -8.91
C TRP A 125 24.28 -24.38 -9.74
N ALA A 126 22.97 -24.30 -9.51
CA ALA A 126 21.95 -25.01 -10.28
C ALA A 126 21.60 -24.27 -11.59
N TYR A 127 21.79 -22.95 -11.64
CA TYR A 127 21.53 -22.14 -12.83
C TYR A 127 22.72 -22.11 -13.80
N GLY A 128 23.95 -22.15 -13.26
CA GLY A 128 25.16 -21.99 -14.05
C GLY A 128 25.47 -20.54 -14.40
N ALA A 129 26.60 -20.32 -15.07
CA ALA A 129 27.00 -19.00 -15.54
C ALA A 129 26.04 -18.48 -16.62
N TYR A 130 25.91 -17.16 -16.72
CA TYR A 130 25.11 -16.55 -17.77
C TYR A 130 25.66 -16.88 -19.17
N ASP A 131 24.80 -17.41 -20.03
CA ASP A 131 25.01 -17.58 -21.46
C ASP A 131 23.82 -16.89 -22.15
N PRO A 132 24.05 -16.01 -23.13
CA PRO A 132 22.96 -15.29 -23.80
C PRO A 132 22.12 -16.16 -24.76
N SER A 133 22.52 -17.42 -25.01
CA SER A 133 21.81 -18.33 -25.91
C SER A 133 20.70 -19.18 -25.26
N PRO A 134 20.85 -19.75 -24.05
CA PRO A 134 19.77 -20.44 -23.35
C PRO A 134 18.93 -19.51 -22.46
N VAL A 135 17.69 -19.92 -22.20
CA VAL A 135 16.84 -19.37 -21.14
C VAL A 135 16.30 -20.52 -20.28
N SER A 136 16.14 -20.30 -18.98
CA SER A 136 15.50 -21.27 -18.09
C SER A 136 13.97 -21.07 -18.05
N ALA A 137 13.25 -22.14 -17.73
CA ALA A 137 11.84 -22.02 -17.36
C ALA A 137 11.71 -21.35 -15.97
N GLY A 138 10.69 -20.53 -15.76
CA GLY A 138 10.49 -19.85 -14.48
C GLY A 138 11.44 -18.69 -14.22
N THR A 139 11.87 -17.96 -15.26
CA THR A 139 12.70 -16.76 -15.11
C THR A 139 11.90 -15.63 -14.47
N GLN A 140 11.99 -15.51 -13.15
CA GLN A 140 11.29 -14.48 -12.37
C GLN A 140 12.31 -13.67 -11.58
N PRO A 141 12.15 -12.35 -11.49
CA PRO A 141 12.95 -11.55 -10.57
C PRO A 141 12.54 -11.82 -9.11
N ASP A 142 13.34 -11.31 -8.18
CA ASP A 142 12.98 -11.36 -6.76
C ASP A 142 11.60 -10.72 -6.51
N TRP A 143 10.90 -11.26 -5.50
CA TRP A 143 9.51 -10.93 -5.19
C TRP A 143 9.21 -9.43 -5.05
N TYR A 144 10.17 -8.62 -4.61
CA TYR A 144 9.99 -7.18 -4.40
C TYR A 144 10.08 -6.35 -5.71
N ILE A 145 10.66 -6.91 -6.77
CA ILE A 145 10.66 -6.32 -8.13
C ILE A 145 9.66 -7.04 -9.06
N GLY A 146 9.20 -8.24 -8.70
CA GLY A 146 8.27 -9.08 -9.47
C GLY A 146 7.08 -8.34 -10.08
N TRP A 147 6.48 -7.40 -9.37
CA TRP A 147 5.34 -6.64 -9.89
C TRP A 147 5.63 -5.86 -11.19
N LEU A 148 6.87 -5.43 -11.43
CA LEU A 148 7.26 -4.77 -12.70
C LEU A 148 7.34 -5.77 -13.86
N ASP A 149 7.87 -6.98 -13.60
CA ASP A 149 7.86 -8.07 -14.58
C ASP A 149 6.43 -8.53 -14.87
N GLY A 150 5.61 -8.69 -13.83
CA GLY A 150 4.19 -8.99 -14.00
C GLY A 150 3.45 -7.93 -14.81
N ALA A 151 3.80 -6.65 -14.66
CA ALA A 151 3.23 -5.59 -15.51
C ALA A 151 3.58 -5.77 -16.99
N LEU A 152 4.82 -6.18 -17.31
CA LEU A 152 5.23 -6.50 -18.67
C LEU A 152 4.50 -7.74 -19.20
N ARG A 153 4.36 -8.80 -18.40
CA ARG A 153 3.66 -10.03 -18.78
C ARG A 153 2.17 -9.83 -19.04
N LEU A 154 1.53 -8.94 -18.28
CA LEU A 154 0.10 -8.65 -18.42
C LEU A 154 -0.19 -7.57 -19.48
N ALA A 155 0.84 -6.96 -20.07
CA ALA A 155 0.69 -5.97 -21.12
C ALA A 155 -0.07 -6.57 -22.33
N PRO A 156 -1.01 -5.83 -22.94
CA PRO A 156 -1.67 -6.31 -24.14
C PRO A 156 -0.65 -6.50 -25.29
N THR A 157 -0.82 -7.58 -26.05
CA THR A 157 0.00 -7.85 -27.24
C THR A 157 -0.42 -6.97 -28.42
N HIS A 158 0.44 -6.86 -29.43
CA HIS A 158 0.18 -6.12 -30.68
C HIS A 158 -0.03 -4.60 -30.51
N LEU A 159 0.52 -4.03 -29.44
CA LEU A 159 0.57 -2.59 -29.20
C LEU A 159 1.92 -2.03 -29.64
N GLU A 160 2.29 -2.24 -30.90
CA GLU A 160 3.47 -1.65 -31.51
C GLU A 160 3.05 -0.80 -32.70
N PHE A 161 3.57 0.43 -32.78
CA PHE A 161 3.24 1.37 -33.84
C PHE A 161 4.49 1.82 -34.58
N MET A 162 4.44 1.83 -35.91
CA MET A 162 5.52 2.39 -36.73
C MET A 162 5.26 3.88 -36.94
N ILE A 163 6.23 4.73 -36.57
CA ILE A 163 6.22 6.18 -36.78
C ILE A 163 7.43 6.52 -37.64
N GLY A 164 7.23 6.62 -38.96
CA GLY A 164 8.33 6.70 -39.92
C GLY A 164 9.19 5.44 -39.83
N ASP A 165 10.50 5.60 -39.62
CA ASP A 165 11.45 4.49 -39.47
C ASP A 165 11.58 3.98 -38.03
N PHE A 166 10.81 4.54 -37.08
CA PHE A 166 10.89 4.20 -35.66
C PHE A 166 9.74 3.29 -35.23
N THR A 167 10.04 2.29 -34.41
CA THR A 167 9.03 1.45 -33.74
C THR A 167 8.76 1.96 -32.34
N LEU A 168 7.49 2.22 -32.05
CA LEU A 168 7.00 2.61 -30.74
C LEU A 168 6.33 1.41 -30.06
N SER A 169 7.06 0.77 -29.14
CA SER A 169 6.64 -0.42 -28.41
C SER A 169 5.77 -0.06 -27.19
N MET A 170 4.47 0.18 -27.41
CA MET A 170 3.53 0.51 -26.33
C MET A 170 3.31 -0.65 -25.36
N ASN A 171 3.51 -1.89 -25.79
CA ASN A 171 3.56 -3.07 -24.92
C ASN A 171 4.65 -2.99 -23.83
N ILE A 172 5.75 -2.27 -24.06
CA ILE A 172 6.80 -2.00 -23.05
C ILE A 172 6.52 -0.67 -22.33
N LEU A 173 6.12 0.36 -23.07
CA LEU A 173 5.95 1.71 -22.52
C LEU A 173 4.77 1.84 -21.58
N ILE A 174 3.64 1.18 -21.87
CA ILE A 174 2.45 1.23 -21.00
C ILE A 174 2.77 0.68 -19.61
N PRO A 175 3.32 -0.55 -19.45
CA PRO A 175 3.73 -1.05 -18.14
C PRO A 175 4.71 -0.13 -17.42
N LEU A 176 5.70 0.41 -18.12
CA LEU A 176 6.70 1.32 -17.54
C LEU A 176 6.05 2.61 -17.03
N VAL A 177 5.21 3.26 -17.85
CA VAL A 177 4.52 4.50 -17.50
C VAL A 177 3.52 4.27 -16.37
N VAL A 178 2.75 3.18 -16.42
CA VAL A 178 1.78 2.83 -15.37
C VAL A 178 2.50 2.54 -14.06
N GLY A 179 3.62 1.81 -14.08
CA GLY A 179 4.43 1.54 -12.90
C GLY A 179 5.01 2.81 -12.27
N ILE A 180 5.56 3.71 -13.09
CA ILE A 180 6.05 5.02 -12.62
C ILE A 180 4.89 5.86 -12.08
N LEU A 181 3.76 5.92 -12.79
CA LEU A 181 2.58 6.67 -12.37
C LEU A 181 2.04 6.16 -11.03
N PHE A 182 2.01 4.84 -10.83
CA PHE A 182 1.62 4.23 -9.57
C PHE A 182 2.51 4.72 -8.41
N LEU A 183 3.84 4.68 -8.58
CA LEU A 183 4.77 5.19 -7.56
C LEU A 183 4.61 6.70 -7.31
N VAL A 184 4.41 7.49 -8.37
CA VAL A 184 4.19 8.94 -8.27
C VAL A 184 2.89 9.24 -7.53
N VAL A 185 1.81 8.51 -7.80
CA VAL A 185 0.53 8.67 -7.08
C VAL A 185 0.70 8.33 -5.60
N VAL A 186 1.42 7.26 -5.26
CA VAL A 186 1.71 6.90 -3.86
C VAL A 186 2.54 7.99 -3.18
N ALA A 187 3.60 8.48 -3.82
CA ALA A 187 4.46 9.53 -3.28
C ALA A 187 3.70 10.87 -3.08
N LEU A 188 2.79 11.20 -4.00
CA LEU A 188 2.00 12.43 -3.94
C LEU A 188 0.69 12.31 -3.15
N TYR A 189 0.36 11.11 -2.65
CA TYR A 189 -0.91 10.85 -1.95
C TYR A 189 -1.19 11.82 -0.79
N PRO A 190 -0.23 12.13 0.12
CA PRO A 190 -0.49 13.06 1.22
C PRO A 190 -0.89 14.47 0.74
N PHE A 191 -0.32 14.93 -0.37
CA PHE A 191 -0.62 16.24 -0.94
C PHE A 191 -1.97 16.27 -1.64
N ILE A 192 -2.33 15.17 -2.32
CA ILE A 192 -3.64 14.98 -2.94
C ILE A 192 -4.72 14.98 -1.86
N GLU A 193 -4.56 14.16 -0.82
CA GLU A 193 -5.52 14.08 0.28
C GLU A 193 -5.65 15.43 1.00
N ALA A 194 -4.54 16.08 1.37
CA ALA A 194 -4.58 17.40 2.02
C ALA A 194 -5.22 18.50 1.15
N TRP A 195 -5.17 18.36 -0.18
CA TRP A 195 -5.90 19.25 -1.08
C TRP A 195 -7.40 18.94 -1.12
N VAL A 196 -7.79 17.66 -1.18
CA VAL A 196 -9.20 17.23 -1.19
C VAL A 196 -9.90 17.55 0.13
N THR A 197 -9.27 17.25 1.26
CA THR A 197 -9.83 17.49 2.60
C THR A 197 -9.74 18.95 3.01
N GLY A 198 -8.73 19.68 2.53
CA GLY A 198 -8.42 21.02 3.02
C GLY A 198 -7.85 21.05 4.43
N ASP A 199 -7.54 19.90 5.02
CA ASP A 199 -6.91 19.85 6.32
C ASP A 199 -5.43 20.21 6.20
N LYS A 200 -5.05 21.29 6.89
CA LYS A 200 -3.67 21.80 6.98
C LYS A 200 -3.17 21.86 8.42
N ARG A 201 -3.90 21.23 9.34
CA ARG A 201 -3.49 21.14 10.75
C ARG A 201 -2.33 20.16 10.88
N GLU A 202 -1.62 20.32 11.98
CA GLU A 202 -0.62 19.36 12.43
C GLU A 202 -1.34 18.18 13.11
N HIS A 203 -0.97 16.96 12.74
CA HIS A 203 -1.57 15.72 13.26
C HIS A 203 -0.47 14.80 13.79
N HIS A 204 -0.52 14.47 15.08
CA HIS A 204 0.39 13.52 15.71
C HIS A 204 -0.35 12.28 16.24
N VAL A 205 -1.67 12.37 16.37
CA VAL A 205 -2.54 11.24 16.68
C VAL A 205 -2.97 10.55 15.38
N LEU A 206 -2.72 9.24 15.31
CA LEU A 206 -3.05 8.41 14.15
C LEU A 206 -4.55 8.17 14.04
N ASP A 207 -5.07 8.32 12.83
CA ASP A 207 -6.38 7.82 12.45
C ASP A 207 -6.39 6.29 12.46
N ARG A 208 -7.45 5.71 13.01
CA ARG A 208 -7.71 4.28 12.81
C ARG A 208 -8.13 4.05 11.37
N PRO A 209 -7.62 3.01 10.66
CA PRO A 209 -7.96 2.78 9.26
C PRO A 209 -9.47 2.73 8.98
N ARG A 210 -10.26 2.10 9.87
CA ARG A 210 -11.72 2.05 9.72
C ARG A 210 -12.40 3.43 9.77
N ASN A 211 -11.80 4.41 10.46
CA ASN A 211 -12.35 5.77 10.61
C ASN A 211 -12.07 6.67 9.39
N THR A 212 -11.26 6.21 8.44
CA THR A 212 -11.06 6.86 7.15
C THR A 212 -11.38 5.91 6.00
N PRO A 213 -12.68 5.57 5.76
CA PRO A 213 -13.09 4.50 4.86
C PRO A 213 -12.53 4.64 3.44
N VAL A 214 -12.57 5.85 2.87
CA VAL A 214 -12.13 6.09 1.48
C VAL A 214 -10.62 5.96 1.35
N ARG A 215 -9.84 6.54 2.28
CA ARG A 215 -8.38 6.36 2.29
C ARG A 215 -7.98 4.89 2.42
N THR A 216 -8.60 4.18 3.34
CA THR A 216 -8.33 2.75 3.57
C THR A 216 -8.72 1.91 2.37
N ALA A 217 -9.83 2.23 1.71
CA ALA A 217 -10.26 1.56 0.49
C ALA A 217 -9.33 1.84 -0.70
N VAL A 218 -8.84 3.07 -0.86
CA VAL A 218 -7.81 3.41 -1.88
C VAL A 218 -6.52 2.64 -1.61
N GLY A 219 -6.08 2.57 -0.34
CA GLY A 219 -4.92 1.77 0.06
C GLY A 219 -5.11 0.29 -0.26
N ALA A 220 -6.27 -0.29 0.08
CA ALA A 220 -6.59 -1.68 -0.24
C ALA A 220 -6.61 -1.93 -1.76
N ALA A 221 -7.19 -1.04 -2.55
CA ALA A 221 -7.17 -1.12 -4.01
C ALA A 221 -5.74 -1.09 -4.57
N GLY A 222 -4.87 -0.22 -4.04
CA GLY A 222 -3.46 -0.14 -4.42
C GLY A 222 -2.67 -1.41 -4.06
N ILE A 223 -2.91 -1.98 -2.87
CA ILE A 223 -2.32 -3.26 -2.45
C ILE A 223 -2.80 -4.40 -3.36
N THR A 224 -4.10 -4.46 -3.69
CA THR A 224 -4.63 -5.47 -4.62
C THR A 224 -4.03 -5.31 -6.01
N PHE A 225 -3.90 -4.08 -6.52
CA PHE A 225 -3.24 -3.81 -7.80
C PHE A 225 -1.79 -4.33 -7.80
N TYR A 226 -1.01 -3.99 -6.77
CA TYR A 226 0.35 -4.49 -6.60
C TYR A 226 0.39 -6.02 -6.49
N ALA A 227 -0.51 -6.63 -5.71
CA ALA A 227 -0.55 -8.07 -5.50
C ALA A 227 -0.90 -8.85 -6.77
N VAL A 228 -1.80 -8.32 -7.62
CA VAL A 228 -2.12 -8.94 -8.91
C VAL A 228 -0.93 -8.86 -9.86
N LEU A 229 -0.23 -7.72 -9.92
CA LEU A 229 1.00 -7.59 -10.71
C LEU A 229 2.08 -8.54 -10.19
N TRP A 230 2.28 -8.61 -8.88
CA TRP A 230 3.21 -9.53 -8.24
C TRP A 230 2.89 -10.99 -8.59
N ALA A 231 1.62 -11.41 -8.49
CA ALA A 231 1.19 -12.75 -8.91
C ALA A 231 1.32 -12.96 -10.42
N GLY A 232 1.14 -11.90 -11.22
CA GLY A 232 1.33 -11.89 -12.66
C GLY A 232 2.76 -12.23 -13.08
N ALA A 233 3.75 -11.93 -12.24
CA ALA A 233 5.14 -12.34 -12.44
C ALA A 233 5.31 -13.87 -12.40
N SER A 234 4.36 -14.60 -11.80
CA SER A 234 4.41 -16.04 -11.63
C SER A 234 3.36 -16.81 -12.44
N THR A 235 2.84 -16.23 -13.52
CA THR A 235 1.80 -16.84 -14.38
C THR A 235 2.18 -18.21 -14.94
N ASP A 236 3.45 -18.39 -15.30
CA ASP A 236 4.01 -19.66 -15.79
C ASP A 236 4.06 -20.73 -14.68
N LEU A 237 4.52 -20.37 -13.48
CA LEU A 237 4.51 -21.28 -12.32
C LEU A 237 3.08 -21.62 -11.86
N ILE A 238 2.16 -20.65 -11.90
CA ILE A 238 0.75 -20.91 -11.60
C ILE A 238 0.18 -21.92 -12.60
N ALA A 239 0.46 -21.72 -13.91
CA ALA A 239 -0.01 -22.62 -14.95
C ALA A 239 0.53 -24.05 -14.76
N THR A 240 1.83 -24.22 -14.48
CA THR A 240 2.45 -25.54 -14.34
C THR A 240 2.07 -26.23 -13.03
N HIS A 241 2.07 -25.54 -11.89
CA HIS A 241 1.77 -26.16 -10.60
C HIS A 241 0.28 -26.45 -10.37
N PHE A 242 -0.61 -25.63 -10.93
CA PHE A 242 -2.06 -25.85 -10.85
C PHE A 242 -2.65 -26.54 -12.07
N GLN A 243 -1.82 -26.94 -13.05
CA GLN A 243 -2.22 -27.63 -14.27
C GLN A 243 -3.30 -26.85 -15.06
N LEU A 244 -3.09 -25.53 -15.18
CA LEU A 244 -3.97 -24.60 -15.87
C LEU A 244 -3.38 -24.18 -17.21
N SER A 245 -4.24 -23.75 -18.14
CA SER A 245 -3.79 -23.10 -19.37
C SER A 245 -3.15 -21.74 -19.06
N LEU A 246 -1.94 -21.50 -19.58
CA LEU A 246 -1.25 -20.21 -19.43
C LEU A 246 -2.10 -19.04 -19.93
N ASN A 247 -2.80 -19.21 -21.05
CA ASN A 247 -3.67 -18.18 -21.62
C ASN A 247 -4.83 -17.84 -20.67
N HIS A 248 -5.41 -18.84 -20.01
CA HIS A 248 -6.46 -18.61 -19.01
C HIS A 248 -5.92 -17.90 -17.78
N VAL A 249 -4.73 -18.27 -17.30
CA VAL A 249 -4.08 -17.59 -16.17
C VAL A 249 -3.81 -16.12 -16.51
N LEU A 250 -3.18 -15.83 -17.67
CA LEU A 250 -2.90 -14.47 -18.11
C LEU A 250 -4.18 -13.62 -18.25
N THR A 251 -5.19 -14.14 -18.96
CA THR A 251 -6.45 -13.41 -19.15
C THR A 251 -7.16 -13.16 -17.83
N SER A 252 -7.15 -14.14 -16.91
CA SER A 252 -7.74 -13.97 -15.58
C SER A 252 -7.00 -12.91 -14.77
N MET A 253 -5.67 -12.88 -14.82
CA MET A 253 -4.86 -11.86 -14.15
C MET A 253 -5.08 -10.47 -14.76
N GLN A 254 -5.22 -10.35 -16.08
CA GLN A 254 -5.56 -9.08 -16.74
C GLN A 254 -6.95 -8.56 -16.32
N ILE A 255 -7.95 -9.44 -16.24
CA ILE A 255 -9.28 -9.06 -15.72
C ILE A 255 -9.18 -8.65 -14.26
N LEU A 256 -8.46 -9.43 -13.44
CA LEU A 256 -8.29 -9.18 -12.02
C LEU A 256 -7.50 -7.89 -11.74
N LEU A 257 -6.58 -7.51 -12.62
CA LEU A 257 -5.81 -6.27 -12.51
C LEU A 257 -6.72 -5.03 -12.50
N ILE A 258 -7.86 -5.10 -13.19
CA ILE A 258 -8.85 -4.03 -13.26
C ILE A 258 -9.97 -4.23 -12.24
N VAL A 259 -10.59 -5.41 -12.23
CA VAL A 259 -11.75 -5.71 -11.39
C VAL A 259 -11.37 -5.83 -9.92
N GLY A 260 -10.19 -6.40 -9.63
CA GLY A 260 -9.69 -6.64 -8.26
C GLY A 260 -9.59 -5.36 -7.43
N PRO A 261 -8.86 -4.32 -7.89
CA PRO A 261 -8.78 -3.05 -7.17
C PRO A 261 -10.15 -2.37 -6.96
N ILE A 262 -11.05 -2.45 -7.95
CA ILE A 262 -12.41 -1.89 -7.85
C ILE A 262 -13.21 -2.65 -6.77
N ALA A 263 -13.17 -3.99 -6.80
CA ALA A 263 -13.83 -4.82 -5.82
C ALA A 263 -13.26 -4.58 -4.41
N ALA A 264 -11.93 -4.53 -4.27
CA ALA A 264 -11.24 -4.24 -3.01
C ALA A 264 -11.68 -2.87 -2.46
N TYR A 265 -11.73 -1.84 -3.30
CA TYR A 265 -12.23 -0.53 -2.89
C TYR A 265 -13.66 -0.60 -2.32
N ILE A 266 -14.59 -1.21 -3.05
CA ILE A 266 -16.01 -1.28 -2.66
C ILE A 266 -16.16 -2.07 -1.36
N ILE A 267 -15.53 -3.24 -1.27
CA ILE A 267 -15.61 -4.13 -0.12
C ILE A 267 -15.00 -3.45 1.11
N THR A 268 -13.79 -2.91 0.99
CA THR A 268 -13.10 -2.25 2.12
C THR A 268 -13.85 -1.00 2.58
N LYS A 269 -14.38 -0.17 1.67
CA LYS A 269 -15.16 1.01 2.06
C LYS A 269 -16.41 0.60 2.83
N ARG A 270 -17.16 -0.39 2.33
CA ARG A 270 -18.38 -0.89 3.00
C ARG A 270 -18.07 -1.54 4.34
N ALA A 271 -17.01 -2.33 4.43
CA ALA A 271 -16.57 -2.95 5.67
C ALA A 271 -16.20 -1.88 6.72
N CYS A 272 -15.45 -0.84 6.34
CA CYS A 272 -15.10 0.26 7.24
C CYS A 272 -16.35 0.98 7.76
N LEU A 273 -17.30 1.31 6.87
CA LEU A 273 -18.55 1.95 7.26
C LEU A 273 -19.41 1.06 8.19
N ALA A 274 -19.47 -0.24 7.93
CA ALA A 274 -20.17 -1.19 8.79
C ALA A 274 -19.53 -1.27 10.18
N LEU A 275 -18.19 -1.34 10.25
CA LEU A 275 -17.45 -1.33 11.51
C LEU A 275 -17.67 -0.02 12.28
N MET A 276 -17.68 1.14 11.61
CA MET A 276 -17.97 2.42 12.27
C MET A 276 -19.40 2.49 12.81
N ARG A 277 -20.39 1.93 12.09
CA ARG A 277 -21.77 1.85 12.58
C ARG A 277 -21.89 0.95 13.80
N LYS A 278 -21.17 -0.18 13.82
CA LYS A 278 -21.10 -1.06 14.99
C LYS A 278 -20.40 -0.36 16.17
N ASP A 279 -19.30 0.34 15.92
CA ASP A 279 -18.62 1.13 16.95
C ASP A 279 -19.55 2.22 17.53
N ARG A 280 -20.41 2.85 16.70
CA ARG A 280 -21.43 3.80 17.16
C ARG A 280 -22.55 3.13 17.97
N GLU A 281 -23.01 1.95 17.55
CA GLU A 281 -24.02 1.17 18.28
C GLU A 281 -23.53 0.78 19.66
N ILE A 282 -22.30 0.25 19.75
CA ILE A 282 -21.66 -0.10 21.03
C ILE A 282 -21.50 1.13 21.92
N ALA A 283 -21.19 2.29 21.34
CA ALA A 283 -21.08 3.54 22.09
C ALA A 283 -22.42 4.06 22.64
N LEU A 284 -23.55 3.75 22.00
CA LEU A 284 -24.88 4.19 22.41
C LEU A 284 -25.58 3.20 23.34
N HIS A 285 -25.41 1.89 23.09
CA HIS A 285 -26.19 0.84 23.75
C HIS A 285 -25.35 -0.04 24.67
N GLY A 286 -24.03 0.07 24.63
CA GLY A 286 -23.13 -0.83 25.34
C GLY A 286 -22.75 -2.06 24.51
N ARG A 287 -21.88 -2.91 25.08
CA ARG A 287 -21.43 -4.14 24.43
C ARG A 287 -22.43 -5.27 24.65
N GLU A 288 -22.64 -6.05 23.59
CA GLU A 288 -23.44 -7.28 23.62
C GLU A 288 -22.81 -8.30 24.60
N THR A 289 -23.60 -8.83 25.53
CA THR A 289 -23.11 -9.85 26.49
C THR A 289 -23.45 -11.27 26.07
N GLY A 290 -24.31 -11.46 25.06
CA GLY A 290 -24.88 -12.76 24.69
C GLY A 290 -25.92 -13.29 25.68
N ARG A 291 -26.28 -12.53 26.73
CA ARG A 291 -27.31 -12.91 27.69
C ARG A 291 -28.66 -12.34 27.28
N VAL A 292 -29.54 -13.23 26.83
CA VAL A 292 -30.93 -12.88 26.50
C VAL A 292 -31.83 -13.09 27.72
N VAL A 293 -32.63 -12.09 28.07
CA VAL A 293 -33.60 -12.14 29.16
C VAL A 293 -35.00 -11.95 28.58
N ARG A 294 -35.95 -12.78 29.01
CA ARG A 294 -37.37 -12.63 28.68
C ARG A 294 -38.06 -11.82 29.76
N LEU A 295 -38.70 -10.71 29.39
CA LEU A 295 -39.43 -9.83 30.29
C LEU A 295 -40.83 -10.42 30.63
N PRO A 296 -41.47 -10.00 31.74
CA PRO A 296 -42.77 -10.53 32.16
C PRO A 296 -43.88 -10.41 31.11
N HIS A 297 -43.83 -9.39 30.24
CA HIS A 297 -44.75 -9.19 29.12
C HIS A 297 -44.39 -9.98 27.85
N GLY A 298 -43.34 -10.80 27.90
CA GLY A 298 -42.98 -11.75 26.84
C GLY A 298 -41.92 -11.29 25.84
N GLU A 299 -41.47 -10.04 25.91
CA GLU A 299 -40.38 -9.49 25.09
C GLU A 299 -39.03 -10.12 25.45
N TYR A 300 -38.14 -10.27 24.46
CA TYR A 300 -36.77 -10.73 24.67
C TYR A 300 -35.81 -9.56 24.44
N ILE A 301 -34.99 -9.27 25.44
CA ILE A 301 -33.94 -8.26 25.36
C ILE A 301 -32.57 -8.90 25.53
N GLU A 302 -31.58 -8.42 24.78
CA GLU A 302 -30.18 -8.71 25.08
C GLU A 302 -29.68 -7.72 26.12
N VAL A 303 -29.08 -8.25 27.19
CA VAL A 303 -28.45 -7.40 28.22
C VAL A 303 -27.17 -6.84 27.63
N HIS A 304 -27.10 -5.52 27.54
CA HIS A 304 -25.88 -4.82 27.16
C HIS A 304 -25.13 -4.37 28.41
N GLU A 305 -23.80 -4.49 28.38
CA GLU A 305 -22.94 -3.97 29.43
C GLU A 305 -22.42 -2.59 29.01
N PRO A 306 -22.54 -1.56 29.88
CA PRO A 306 -22.00 -0.24 29.57
C PRO A 306 -20.50 -0.35 29.40
N MET A 307 -19.98 0.38 28.41
CA MET A 307 -18.57 0.33 28.09
C MET A 307 -17.79 1.27 29.01
N ASP A 308 -16.57 0.88 29.36
CA ASP A 308 -15.67 1.73 30.17
C ASP A 308 -15.36 3.05 29.43
N GLU A 309 -15.19 4.14 30.18
CA GLU A 309 -14.99 5.49 29.61
C GLU A 309 -13.77 5.55 28.67
N TYR A 310 -12.71 4.80 28.99
CA TYR A 310 -11.49 4.76 28.17
C TYR A 310 -11.69 4.01 26.85
N GLU A 311 -12.57 3.02 26.84
CA GLU A 311 -12.96 2.29 25.63
C GLU A 311 -13.95 3.10 24.79
N LEU A 312 -14.85 3.85 25.42
CA LEU A 312 -15.76 4.75 24.74
C LEU A 312 -15.00 5.84 23.96
N TYR A 313 -13.97 6.45 24.57
CA TYR A 313 -13.13 7.45 23.90
C TYR A 313 -12.51 6.93 22.60
N LYS A 314 -12.13 5.64 22.57
CA LYS A 314 -11.55 4.99 21.40
C LYS A 314 -12.56 4.83 20.25
N LEU A 315 -13.85 4.68 20.55
CA LEU A 315 -14.90 4.51 19.53
C LEU A 315 -15.39 5.86 18.99
N VAL A 316 -15.47 6.89 19.82
CA VAL A 316 -16.05 8.19 19.44
C VAL A 316 -15.02 9.27 19.10
N GLY A 317 -13.74 9.06 19.43
CA GLY A 317 -12.67 10.07 19.35
C GLY A 317 -12.14 10.40 17.95
N TYR A 318 -12.92 10.20 16.88
CA TYR A 318 -12.51 10.50 15.51
C TYR A 318 -13.23 11.74 14.96
N LYS A 319 -12.59 12.44 14.01
CA LYS A 319 -13.16 13.63 13.38
C LYS A 319 -13.93 13.22 12.11
N ALA A 320 -15.21 13.57 12.04
CA ALA A 320 -16.01 13.43 10.83
C ALA A 320 -15.90 14.70 9.97
N TYR A 321 -15.15 14.65 8.87
CA TYR A 321 -15.03 15.76 7.93
C TYR A 321 -16.31 15.94 7.12
N GLU A 322 -16.69 17.18 6.83
CA GLU A 322 -17.84 17.47 5.97
C GLU A 322 -17.41 17.68 4.51
N PRO A 323 -18.22 17.24 3.53
CA PRO A 323 -18.00 17.56 2.13
C PRO A 323 -17.88 19.06 1.88
N MET A 324 -16.80 19.47 1.24
CA MET A 324 -16.61 20.87 0.86
C MET A 324 -17.60 21.27 -0.25
N LEU A 325 -18.28 22.40 -0.07
CA LEU A 325 -19.11 23.01 -1.10
C LEU A 325 -18.26 23.83 -2.08
N ALA A 326 -18.61 23.81 -3.36
CA ALA A 326 -17.96 24.67 -4.35
C ALA A 326 -18.37 26.13 -4.10
N ARG A 327 -17.41 26.97 -3.71
CA ARG A 327 -17.64 28.38 -3.42
C ARG A 327 -17.11 29.27 -4.56
N PRO A 328 -17.81 30.37 -4.90
CA PRO A 328 -17.29 31.36 -5.83
C PRO A 328 -16.00 32.00 -5.31
N ASN A 329 -15.10 32.38 -6.22
CA ASN A 329 -13.91 33.17 -5.85
C ASN A 329 -14.29 34.64 -5.56
N ALA A 330 -13.30 35.48 -5.23
CA ALA A 330 -13.50 36.92 -4.99
C ALA A 330 -14.15 37.69 -6.17
N LYS A 331 -14.15 37.12 -7.38
CA LYS A 331 -14.82 37.66 -8.57
C LYS A 331 -16.22 37.07 -8.80
N GLY A 332 -16.76 36.30 -7.85
CA GLY A 332 -18.06 35.64 -7.97
C GLY A 332 -18.09 34.44 -8.90
N VAL A 333 -16.93 33.94 -9.38
CA VAL A 333 -16.87 32.83 -10.34
C VAL A 333 -16.49 31.53 -9.64
N ILE A 334 -17.29 30.48 -9.84
CA ILE A 334 -16.96 29.12 -9.42
C ILE A 334 -15.99 28.51 -10.44
N THR A 335 -14.72 28.41 -10.04
CA THR A 335 -13.67 27.85 -10.90
C THR A 335 -13.83 26.34 -11.09
N LEU A 336 -13.32 25.81 -12.21
CA LEU A 336 -13.26 24.37 -12.46
C LEU A 336 -12.54 23.62 -11.32
N ARG A 337 -11.42 24.19 -10.82
CA ARG A 337 -10.68 23.66 -9.68
C ARG A 337 -11.55 23.50 -8.43
N SER A 338 -12.41 24.48 -8.14
CA SER A 338 -13.34 24.40 -7.00
C SER A 338 -14.41 23.33 -7.20
N ARG A 339 -14.88 23.12 -8.44
CA ARG A 339 -15.86 22.07 -8.75
C ARG A 339 -15.25 20.67 -8.58
N ILE A 340 -14.04 20.46 -9.11
CA ILE A 340 -13.31 19.19 -8.98
C ILE A 340 -13.04 18.88 -7.50
N ARG A 341 -12.56 19.87 -6.74
CA ARG A 341 -12.30 19.69 -5.30
C ARG A 341 -13.58 19.33 -4.53
N ALA A 342 -14.68 20.01 -4.80
CA ALA A 342 -15.96 19.72 -4.14
C ALA A 342 -16.49 18.32 -4.49
N ALA A 343 -16.36 17.89 -5.75
CA ALA A 343 -16.73 16.53 -6.18
C ALA A 343 -15.88 15.45 -5.49
N LEU A 344 -14.56 15.65 -5.42
CA LEU A 344 -13.66 14.73 -4.72
C LEU A 344 -13.91 14.71 -3.20
N SER A 345 -14.15 15.86 -2.59
CA SER A 345 -14.48 15.96 -1.17
C SER A 345 -15.80 15.25 -0.86
N ARG A 346 -16.80 15.37 -1.74
CA ARG A 346 -18.04 14.59 -1.66
C ARG A 346 -17.76 13.11 -1.76
N PHE A 347 -16.99 12.65 -2.74
CA PHE A 347 -16.60 11.25 -2.87
C PHE A 347 -15.93 10.69 -1.59
N TYR A 348 -15.12 11.51 -0.91
CA TYR A 348 -14.46 11.15 0.35
C TYR A 348 -15.42 11.06 1.55
N PHE A 349 -16.39 11.98 1.66
CA PHE A 349 -17.08 12.26 2.93
C PHE A 349 -18.62 12.23 2.87
N GLU A 350 -19.21 11.89 1.72
CA GLU A 350 -20.68 11.77 1.56
C GLU A 350 -21.26 10.69 2.47
N ASP A 351 -20.64 9.51 2.51
CA ASP A 351 -21.09 8.35 3.32
C ASP A 351 -20.58 8.39 4.77
N ARG A 352 -20.15 9.54 5.29
CA ARG A 352 -19.50 9.62 6.61
C ARG A 352 -20.42 9.13 7.73
N VAL A 353 -19.85 8.36 8.66
CA VAL A 353 -20.49 8.06 9.95
C VAL A 353 -20.01 9.10 10.95
N VAL A 354 -20.95 9.75 11.65
CA VAL A 354 -20.65 10.78 12.65
C VAL A 354 -20.57 10.11 14.03
N PRO A 355 -19.55 10.39 14.85
CA PRO A 355 -19.49 9.86 16.19
C PRO A 355 -20.67 10.38 17.02
N PRO A 356 -21.26 9.56 17.90
CA PRO A 356 -22.37 9.99 18.74
C PRO A 356 -21.91 11.11 19.69
N THR A 357 -22.77 12.10 19.87
CA THR A 357 -22.55 13.21 20.80
C THR A 357 -22.75 12.74 22.24
N LYS A 358 -22.19 13.48 23.20
CA LYS A 358 -22.37 13.20 24.63
C LYS A 358 -23.85 13.11 25.02
N GLY A 359 -24.68 14.03 24.51
CA GLY A 359 -26.12 14.02 24.77
C GLY A 359 -26.85 12.81 24.18
N GLU A 360 -26.45 12.32 23.00
CA GLU A 360 -27.01 11.09 22.44
C GLU A 360 -26.65 9.85 23.27
N ILE A 361 -25.42 9.80 23.80
CA ILE A 361 -24.96 8.71 24.68
C ILE A 361 -25.71 8.74 26.01
N GLU A 362 -25.82 9.91 26.65
CA GLU A 362 -26.56 10.08 27.90
C GLU A 362 -28.04 9.71 27.74
N ALA A 363 -28.70 10.21 26.69
CA ALA A 363 -30.09 9.87 26.39
C ALA A 363 -30.30 8.36 26.13
N ALA A 364 -29.38 7.72 25.41
CA ALA A 364 -29.46 6.28 25.15
C ALA A 364 -29.28 5.45 26.43
N HIS A 365 -28.40 5.87 27.33
CA HIS A 365 -28.19 5.22 28.62
C HIS A 365 -29.36 5.41 29.59
N ASP A 366 -30.05 6.56 29.54
CA ASP A 366 -31.22 6.81 30.39
C ASP A 366 -32.43 5.97 29.95
N HIS A 367 -32.67 5.82 28.65
CA HIS A 367 -33.70 4.89 28.13
C HIS A 367 -33.39 3.42 28.42
N GLY A 368 -32.11 3.03 28.46
CA GLY A 368 -31.71 1.67 28.84
C GLY A 368 -32.01 1.35 30.32
N LYS A 369 -31.98 2.35 31.21
CA LYS A 369 -32.30 2.19 32.64
C LYS A 369 -33.80 2.07 32.91
N GLU A 370 -34.67 2.62 32.08
CA GLU A 370 -36.13 2.47 32.23
C GLU A 370 -36.62 1.04 31.89
N LEU A 371 -35.82 0.27 31.14
CA LEU A 371 -36.12 -1.11 30.73
C LEU A 371 -35.58 -2.18 31.69
N HIS A 372 -34.77 -1.79 32.68
CA HIS A 372 -34.18 -2.66 33.71
C HIS A 372 -34.80 -2.40 35.07
#